data_AF-A0A060XFS4-F1
#
_entry.id   AF-A0A060XFS4-F1
#
_cell.length_a   1.000
_cell.length_b   1.000
_cell.length_c   1.000
_cell.angle_alpha   90.00
_cell.angle_beta   90.00
_cell.angle_gamma   90.00
#
_symmetry.space_group_name_H-M   'P 1'
#
loop_
_entity.id
_entity.type
_entity.pdbx_description
1 polymer ?
#
loop_
_entity_poly.entity_id
_entity_poly.type
_entity_poly.pdbx_seq_one_letter_code
_entity_poly.pdbx_strand_id
1 'polypeptide(L)'
;MEVYRNTPETVNLIIEVFVEVAHKQICYLGESKSMKLYEVCLTLLQVYSKNNLGRKRADVAAEEDQYQDLLLIMELLTNLLSKEFIDFSDTDEVFRGQEQGSGATGRSVSAADVVLFGVNIILPLMSQDLLKFPSLCNQYYKLITFICEIFPEKIPQLPEELFKSLMYSLELGMTSMSSEVSQLCLEALSPLAEQCAKTQEKDTPLFIATRHFLKLVFDMLVLQKHNTEITVAAGEALYTLVCLHQAEYKELVESLLATQRDAVIYQRLADAFNKLTASSTPPSMDRKQKVDFLKSLEEFVSNVGGLLCVK
;
A
#
# COMPACT_ATOMS: atom_id res chain seq x y z
N MET A 1 -24.48 18.33 1.08
CA MET A 1 -24.68 16.87 1.23
C MET A 1 -25.57 16.49 2.42
N GLU A 2 -25.45 17.11 3.60
CA GLU A 2 -26.27 16.76 4.79
C GLU A 2 -27.79 16.76 4.57
N VAL A 3 -28.32 17.74 3.83
CA VAL A 3 -29.75 17.87 3.53
C VAL A 3 -30.26 16.72 2.64
N TYR A 4 -29.42 16.22 1.73
CA TYR A 4 -29.77 15.25 0.70
C TYR A 4 -29.41 13.80 1.08
N ARG A 5 -29.17 13.50 2.36
CA ARG A 5 -28.72 12.19 2.87
C ARG A 5 -29.60 10.97 2.50
N ASN A 6 -30.82 11.22 2.04
CA ASN A 6 -31.80 10.19 1.65
C ASN A 6 -32.09 10.20 0.15
N THR A 7 -31.33 10.96 -0.64
CA THR A 7 -31.48 11.06 -2.09
C THR A 7 -30.18 10.62 -2.75
N PRO A 8 -29.99 9.30 -3.00
CA PRO A 8 -28.73 8.74 -3.51
C PRO A 8 -28.24 9.44 -4.77
N GLU A 9 -29.12 9.65 -5.75
CA GLU A 9 -28.79 10.35 -7.01
C GLU A 9 -28.21 11.75 -6.80
N THR A 10 -28.76 12.52 -5.85
CA THR A 10 -28.25 13.86 -5.54
C THR A 10 -26.93 13.81 -4.79
N VAL A 11 -26.74 12.81 -3.91
CA VAL A 11 -25.45 12.60 -3.21
C VAL A 11 -24.37 12.25 -4.24
N ASN A 12 -24.66 11.32 -5.14
CA ASN A 12 -23.79 10.88 -6.21
C ASN A 12 -23.37 12.06 -7.12
N LEU A 13 -24.34 12.84 -7.61
CA LEU A 13 -24.08 14.01 -8.46
C LEU A 13 -23.26 15.09 -7.75
N ILE A 14 -23.45 15.27 -6.44
CA ILE A 14 -22.60 16.18 -5.66
C ILE A 14 -21.15 15.67 -5.69
N ILE A 15 -20.91 14.38 -5.46
CA ILE A 15 -19.55 13.80 -5.49
C ILE A 15 -18.95 13.97 -6.89
N GLU A 16 -19.70 13.68 -7.95
CA GLU A 16 -19.27 13.81 -9.34
C GLU A 16 -18.81 15.25 -9.68
N VAL A 17 -19.52 16.27 -9.19
CA VAL A 17 -19.08 17.68 -9.37
C VAL A 17 -17.72 17.92 -8.71
N PHE A 18 -17.46 17.35 -7.53
CA PHE A 18 -16.16 17.47 -6.87
C PHE A 18 -15.07 16.71 -7.64
N VAL A 19 -15.39 15.54 -8.19
CA VAL A 19 -14.49 14.77 -9.07
C VAL A 19 -14.08 15.63 -10.27
N GLU A 20 -15.03 16.22 -10.99
CA GLU A 20 -14.75 17.06 -12.15
C GLU A 20 -13.93 18.31 -11.81
N VAL A 21 -14.24 18.96 -10.69
CA VAL A 21 -13.45 20.12 -10.23
C VAL A 21 -12.02 19.71 -9.90
N ALA A 22 -11.82 18.62 -9.14
CA ALA A 22 -10.49 18.11 -8.84
C ALA A 22 -9.75 17.74 -10.12
N HIS A 23 -10.36 16.92 -10.98
CA HIS A 23 -9.76 16.42 -12.21
C HIS A 23 -9.33 17.54 -13.18
N LYS A 24 -10.17 18.59 -13.35
CA LYS A 24 -9.91 19.64 -14.34
C LYS A 24 -9.12 20.83 -13.78
N GLN A 25 -9.25 21.14 -12.49
CA GLN A 25 -8.75 22.40 -11.95
C GLN A 25 -7.55 22.24 -11.02
N ILE A 26 -7.40 21.13 -10.29
CA ILE A 26 -6.40 21.02 -9.21
C ILE A 26 -4.98 21.39 -9.67
N CYS A 27 -4.58 20.93 -10.86
CA CYS A 27 -3.26 21.17 -11.41
C CYS A 27 -2.97 22.67 -11.63
N TYR A 28 -3.99 23.49 -11.84
CA TYR A 28 -3.87 24.94 -12.07
C TYR A 28 -4.06 25.79 -10.81
N LEU A 29 -4.48 25.19 -9.69
CA LEU A 29 -4.72 25.91 -8.44
C LEU A 29 -3.41 26.16 -7.69
N GLY A 30 -3.13 27.41 -7.33
CA GLY A 30 -2.02 27.72 -6.39
C GLY A 30 -2.28 27.16 -5.00
N GLU A 31 -1.24 27.11 -4.15
CA GLU A 31 -1.22 26.45 -2.83
C GLU A 31 -2.45 26.77 -1.95
N SER A 32 -2.77 28.06 -1.75
CA SER A 32 -3.91 28.46 -0.91
C SER A 32 -5.27 27.97 -1.44
N LYS A 33 -5.45 27.92 -2.77
CA LYS A 33 -6.70 27.43 -3.38
C LYS A 33 -6.78 25.91 -3.32
N SER A 34 -5.65 25.23 -3.52
CA SER A 34 -5.54 23.77 -3.39
C SER A 34 -5.84 23.33 -1.97
N MET A 35 -5.30 24.02 -0.96
CA MET A 35 -5.61 23.77 0.46
C MET A 35 -7.10 23.87 0.77
N LYS A 36 -7.77 24.91 0.26
CA LYS A 36 -9.23 25.03 0.41
C LYS A 36 -9.98 23.88 -0.26
N LEU A 37 -9.55 23.47 -1.46
CA LEU A 37 -10.17 22.34 -2.14
C LEU A 37 -10.00 21.04 -1.34
N TYR A 38 -8.80 20.79 -0.79
CA TYR A 38 -8.54 19.66 0.09
C TYR A 38 -9.42 19.66 1.34
N GLU A 39 -9.54 20.79 2.03
CA GLU A 39 -10.39 20.94 3.22
C GLU A 39 -11.87 20.64 2.90
N VAL A 40 -12.39 21.17 1.79
CA VAL A 40 -13.78 20.96 1.40
C VAL A 40 -14.01 19.51 0.97
N CYS A 41 -13.07 18.89 0.24
CA CYS A 41 -13.14 17.47 -0.12
C CYS A 41 -13.13 16.58 1.13
N LEU A 42 -12.25 16.83 2.11
CA LEU A 42 -12.26 16.07 3.37
C LEU A 42 -13.57 16.23 4.13
N THR A 43 -14.09 17.46 4.20
CA THR A 43 -15.39 17.73 4.83
C THR A 43 -16.52 16.99 4.12
N LEU A 44 -16.50 16.93 2.78
CA LEU A 44 -17.44 16.16 1.98
C LEU A 44 -17.41 14.68 2.36
N LEU A 45 -16.22 14.07 2.43
CA LEU A 45 -16.05 12.67 2.80
C LEU A 45 -16.49 12.38 4.24
N GLN A 46 -16.18 13.27 5.18
CA GLN A 46 -16.61 13.14 6.57
C GLN A 46 -18.14 13.17 6.68
N VAL A 47 -18.81 14.08 5.96
CA VAL A 47 -20.27 14.15 5.91
C VAL A 47 -20.86 12.90 5.26
N TYR A 48 -20.28 12.43 4.15
CA TYR A 48 -20.71 11.20 3.49
C TYR A 48 -20.60 10.00 4.43
N SER A 49 -19.43 9.81 5.06
CA SER A 49 -19.17 8.70 5.98
C SER A 49 -20.11 8.74 7.18
N LYS A 50 -20.24 9.89 7.84
CA LYS A 50 -21.17 10.07 8.98
C LYS A 50 -22.62 9.71 8.63
N ASN A 51 -23.07 10.02 7.42
CA ASN A 51 -24.46 9.74 7.00
C ASN A 51 -24.70 8.27 6.62
N ASN A 52 -23.63 7.52 6.33
CA ASN A 52 -23.70 6.15 5.83
C ASN A 52 -23.20 5.10 6.83
N LEU A 53 -22.41 5.50 7.83
CA LEU A 53 -21.89 4.61 8.86
C LEU A 53 -23.03 4.01 9.69
N GLY A 54 -23.04 2.67 9.82
CA GLY A 54 -24.05 1.95 10.58
C GLY A 54 -25.44 1.87 9.92
N ARG A 55 -25.61 2.43 8.72
CA ARG A 55 -26.86 2.32 7.95
C ARG A 55 -26.96 0.92 7.35
N LYS A 56 -27.81 0.06 7.93
CA LYS A 56 -28.13 -1.25 7.35
C LYS A 56 -29.01 -1.03 6.12
N ARG A 57 -28.39 -1.05 4.94
CA ARG A 57 -29.07 -1.01 3.64
C ARG A 57 -29.59 -2.43 3.37
N ALA A 58 -30.90 -2.60 3.39
CA ALA A 58 -31.54 -3.92 3.28
C ALA A 58 -31.87 -4.32 1.82
N ASP A 59 -31.58 -3.44 0.86
CA ASP A 59 -31.97 -3.59 -0.54
C ASP A 59 -30.72 -3.60 -1.45
N VAL A 60 -30.75 -4.43 -2.50
CA VAL A 60 -29.65 -4.62 -3.47
C VAL A 60 -29.34 -3.30 -4.20
N ALA A 61 -30.37 -2.51 -4.51
CA ALA A 61 -30.20 -1.19 -5.12
C ALA A 61 -29.34 -0.24 -4.26
N ALA A 62 -29.46 -0.37 -2.94
CA ALA A 62 -28.74 0.50 -2.03
C ALA A 62 -27.25 0.09 -1.89
N GLU A 63 -26.89 -1.17 -2.17
CA GLU A 63 -25.49 -1.59 -2.26
C GLU A 63 -24.84 -1.06 -3.54
N GLU A 64 -25.55 -1.15 -4.68
CA GLU A 64 -25.09 -0.58 -5.95
C GLU A 64 -24.86 0.94 -5.85
N ASP A 65 -25.80 1.69 -5.27
CA ASP A 65 -25.64 3.14 -5.05
C ASP A 65 -24.39 3.45 -4.23
N GLN A 66 -24.13 2.67 -3.17
CA GLN A 66 -22.96 2.86 -2.31
C GLN A 66 -21.67 2.52 -3.06
N TYR A 67 -21.68 1.48 -3.88
CA TYR A 67 -20.57 1.10 -4.74
C TYR A 67 -20.21 2.24 -5.71
N GLN A 68 -21.20 2.82 -6.39
CA GLN A 68 -21.00 3.95 -7.31
C GLN A 68 -20.45 5.19 -6.60
N ASP A 69 -21.02 5.54 -5.44
CA ASP A 69 -20.53 6.65 -4.62
C ASP A 69 -19.08 6.45 -4.18
N LEU A 70 -18.71 5.25 -3.74
CA LEU A 70 -17.35 4.94 -3.33
C LEU A 70 -16.36 4.97 -4.50
N LEU A 71 -16.77 4.53 -5.70
CA LEU A 71 -15.94 4.60 -6.89
C LEU A 71 -15.62 6.06 -7.26
N LEU A 72 -16.62 6.94 -7.24
CA LEU A 72 -16.40 8.38 -7.45
C LEU A 72 -15.50 8.99 -6.38
N ILE A 73 -15.65 8.57 -5.11
CA ILE A 73 -14.75 9.04 -4.05
C ILE A 73 -13.31 8.58 -4.30
N MET A 74 -13.10 7.33 -4.71
CA MET A 74 -11.77 6.82 -5.05
C MET A 74 -11.14 7.60 -6.21
N GLU A 75 -11.94 7.93 -7.22
CA GLU A 75 -11.52 8.79 -8.33
C GLU A 75 -11.20 10.22 -7.87
N LEU A 76 -12.03 10.81 -7.01
CA LEU A 76 -11.77 12.12 -6.40
C LEU A 76 -10.41 12.13 -5.70
N LEU A 77 -10.16 11.15 -4.82
CA LEU A 77 -8.90 11.05 -4.08
C LEU A 77 -7.70 10.87 -5.00
N THR A 78 -7.85 10.08 -6.05
CA THR A 78 -6.81 9.89 -7.08
C THR A 78 -6.51 11.21 -7.81
N ASN A 79 -7.54 11.98 -8.19
CA ASN A 79 -7.38 13.28 -8.82
C ASN A 79 -6.76 14.32 -7.87
N LEU A 80 -7.09 14.30 -6.57
CA LEU A 80 -6.43 15.18 -5.60
C LEU A 80 -4.93 14.87 -5.50
N LEU A 81 -4.55 13.59 -5.55
CA LEU A 81 -3.16 13.17 -5.51
C LEU A 81 -2.36 13.64 -6.74
N SER A 82 -3.02 13.88 -7.89
CA SER A 82 -2.34 14.29 -9.13
C SER A 82 -1.58 15.60 -8.99
N LYS A 83 -1.96 16.45 -8.04
CA LYS A 83 -1.30 17.74 -7.76
C LYS A 83 0.17 17.60 -7.37
N GLU A 84 0.55 16.50 -6.73
CA GLU A 84 1.94 16.24 -6.34
C GLU A 84 2.83 15.95 -7.56
N PHE A 85 2.24 15.60 -8.70
CA PHE A 85 2.95 15.20 -9.92
C PHE A 85 2.78 16.20 -11.07
N ILE A 86 1.64 16.89 -11.11
CA ILE A 86 1.26 17.78 -12.19
C ILE A 86 0.83 19.12 -11.56
N ASP A 87 1.78 20.03 -11.44
CA ASP A 87 1.53 21.38 -10.97
C ASP A 87 1.83 22.40 -12.09
N PHE A 88 0.75 22.95 -12.66
CA PHE A 88 0.78 24.06 -13.63
C PHE A 88 0.39 25.39 -12.98
N SER A 89 0.28 25.44 -11.65
CA SER A 89 0.10 26.72 -11.00
C SER A 89 1.38 27.51 -11.21
N ASP A 90 1.29 28.62 -11.95
CA ASP A 90 2.41 29.52 -12.17
C ASP A 90 2.92 29.98 -10.80
N THR A 91 3.94 29.32 -10.27
CA THR A 91 4.86 29.99 -9.37
C THR A 91 5.63 30.93 -10.25
N ASP A 92 5.22 32.20 -10.23
CA ASP A 92 5.92 33.33 -10.82
C ASP A 92 7.38 33.31 -10.30
N GLU A 93 8.28 32.60 -11.00
CA GLU A 93 9.69 32.45 -10.65
C GLU A 93 10.44 33.80 -10.74
N VAL A 94 9.77 34.88 -11.14
CA VAL A 94 10.32 36.23 -11.28
C VAL A 94 10.52 36.94 -9.93
N PHE A 95 9.94 36.45 -8.82
CA PHE A 95 10.07 37.08 -7.49
C PHE A 95 10.84 36.25 -6.43
N ARG A 96 11.54 35.17 -6.79
CA ARG A 96 12.42 34.43 -5.86
C ARG A 96 13.83 35.02 -5.75
N GLY A 97 13.91 36.33 -5.62
CA GLY A 97 15.06 37.01 -5.03
C GLY A 97 14.65 37.62 -3.71
N GLN A 98 15.07 36.99 -2.59
CA GLN A 98 14.80 37.38 -1.19
C GLN A 98 13.46 36.94 -0.60
N GLU A 99 13.43 35.70 -0.09
CA GLU A 99 12.93 35.39 1.27
C GLU A 99 13.26 33.93 1.62
N GLN A 100 14.57 33.61 1.65
CA GLN A 100 15.05 32.59 2.58
C GLN A 100 15.06 33.24 3.97
N GLY A 101 13.98 33.08 4.74
CA GLY A 101 13.95 33.60 6.10
C GLY A 101 12.57 33.80 6.70
N SER A 102 11.79 32.74 6.88
CA SER A 102 10.87 32.69 8.03
C SER A 102 10.57 31.24 8.41
N GLY A 103 10.96 30.88 9.64
CA GLY A 103 10.64 29.60 10.23
C GLY A 103 9.14 29.49 10.47
N ALA A 104 8.52 28.52 9.80
CA ALA A 104 7.28 27.90 10.25
C ALA A 104 7.59 26.42 10.49
N THR A 105 7.82 26.07 11.75
CA THR A 105 7.85 24.70 12.28
C THR A 105 6.43 24.09 12.30
N GLY A 106 5.73 24.17 11.18
CA GLY A 106 4.42 23.56 10.96
C GLY A 106 4.48 22.67 9.74
N ARG A 107 4.20 21.39 9.93
CA ARG A 107 4.06 20.40 8.86
C ARG A 107 3.04 20.92 7.84
N SER A 108 3.48 21.27 6.63
CA SER A 108 2.55 21.62 5.55
C SER A 108 1.75 20.37 5.18
N VAL A 109 0.43 20.51 5.08
CA VAL A 109 -0.46 19.41 4.69
C VAL A 109 -0.29 19.17 3.20
N SER A 110 0.14 17.97 2.83
CA SER A 110 0.33 17.56 1.44
C SER A 110 -0.91 16.88 0.86
N ALA A 111 -1.00 16.73 -0.46
CA ALA A 111 -2.10 16.00 -1.09
C ALA A 111 -2.11 14.52 -0.63
N ALA A 112 -0.94 13.93 -0.43
CA ALA A 112 -0.83 12.56 0.09
C ALA A 112 -1.43 12.42 1.50
N ASP A 113 -1.24 13.41 2.39
CA ASP A 113 -1.87 13.40 3.72
C ASP A 113 -3.40 13.41 3.57
N VAL A 114 -3.92 14.32 2.75
CA VAL A 114 -5.36 14.46 2.46
C VAL A 114 -5.95 13.15 1.95
N VAL A 115 -5.25 12.48 1.03
CA VAL A 115 -5.69 11.21 0.48
C VAL A 115 -5.66 10.09 1.52
N LEU A 116 -4.60 9.99 2.33
CA LEU A 116 -4.52 9.00 3.41
C LEU A 116 -5.65 9.17 4.43
N PHE A 117 -5.95 10.41 4.82
CA PHE A 117 -7.11 10.70 5.69
C PHE A 117 -8.44 10.40 4.99
N GLY A 118 -8.56 10.73 3.70
CA GLY A 118 -9.75 10.44 2.89
C GLY A 118 -10.05 8.95 2.80
N VAL A 119 -9.02 8.14 2.52
CA VAL A 119 -9.12 6.68 2.51
C VAL A 119 -9.53 6.15 3.88
N ASN A 120 -8.96 6.68 4.97
CA ASN A 120 -9.34 6.28 6.33
C ASN A 120 -10.82 6.53 6.63
N ILE A 121 -11.37 7.65 6.15
CA ILE A 121 -12.77 8.04 6.38
C ILE A 121 -13.75 7.08 5.70
N ILE A 122 -13.41 6.58 4.51
CA ILE A 122 -14.28 5.71 3.72
C ILE A 122 -14.05 4.22 3.97
N LEU A 123 -12.92 3.83 4.55
CA LEU A 123 -12.59 2.43 4.77
C LEU A 123 -13.66 1.66 5.56
N PRO A 124 -14.27 2.20 6.65
CA PRO A 124 -15.36 1.53 7.36
C PRO A 124 -16.61 1.30 6.50
N LEU A 125 -16.74 1.99 5.36
CA LEU A 125 -17.86 1.86 4.43
C LEU A 125 -17.58 0.81 3.35
N MET A 126 -16.33 0.37 3.16
CA MET A 126 -15.94 -0.69 2.22
C MET A 126 -16.10 -2.06 2.89
N SER A 127 -17.32 -2.59 2.84
CA SER A 127 -17.60 -3.94 3.35
C SER A 127 -16.85 -5.01 2.55
N GLN A 128 -16.73 -6.22 3.12
CA GLN A 128 -16.17 -7.38 2.41
C GLN A 128 -16.94 -7.70 1.13
N ASP A 129 -18.25 -7.43 1.08
CA ASP A 129 -19.07 -7.63 -0.12
C ASP A 129 -18.77 -6.56 -1.18
N LEU A 130 -18.58 -5.30 -0.79
CA LEU A 130 -18.18 -4.23 -1.71
C LEU A 130 -16.77 -4.43 -2.28
N LEU A 131 -15.85 -5.03 -1.52
CA LEU A 131 -14.52 -5.38 -2.01
C LEU A 131 -14.52 -6.57 -2.98
N LYS A 132 -15.63 -7.31 -3.14
CA LYS A 132 -15.78 -8.32 -4.20
C LYS A 132 -15.93 -7.68 -5.58
N PHE A 133 -16.33 -6.40 -5.66
CA PHE A 133 -16.40 -5.68 -6.92
C PHE A 133 -14.99 -5.31 -7.39
N PRO A 134 -14.50 -5.87 -8.52
CA PRO A 134 -13.09 -5.76 -8.89
C PRO A 134 -12.62 -4.32 -9.10
N SER A 135 -13.46 -3.46 -9.67
CA SER A 135 -13.08 -2.07 -9.98
C SER A 135 -12.80 -1.26 -8.72
N LEU A 136 -13.69 -1.35 -7.71
CA LEU A 136 -13.51 -0.64 -6.45
C LEU A 136 -12.32 -1.17 -5.67
N CYS A 137 -12.19 -2.50 -5.56
CA CYS A 137 -11.06 -3.14 -4.90
C CYS A 137 -9.73 -2.75 -5.55
N ASN A 138 -9.63 -2.83 -6.88
CA ASN A 138 -8.42 -2.45 -7.61
C ASN A 138 -8.10 -0.96 -7.45
N GLN A 139 -9.09 -0.06 -7.53
CA GLN A 139 -8.84 1.37 -7.31
C GLN A 139 -8.37 1.67 -5.89
N TYR A 140 -8.97 1.03 -4.89
CA TYR A 140 -8.56 1.13 -3.49
C TYR A 140 -7.10 0.73 -3.31
N TYR A 141 -6.74 -0.47 -3.77
CA TYR A 141 -5.38 -0.98 -3.62
C TYR A 141 -4.37 -0.18 -4.42
N LYS A 142 -4.66 0.17 -5.69
CA LYS A 142 -3.79 1.03 -6.49
C LYS A 142 -3.49 2.35 -5.81
N LEU A 143 -4.48 2.98 -5.17
CA LEU A 143 -4.28 4.25 -4.49
C LEU A 143 -3.37 4.10 -3.26
N ILE A 144 -3.64 3.13 -2.38
CA ILE A 144 -2.85 2.97 -1.15
C ILE A 144 -1.42 2.49 -1.43
N THR A 145 -1.24 1.58 -2.40
CA THR A 145 0.09 1.05 -2.75
C THR A 145 0.92 2.12 -3.43
N PHE A 146 0.31 2.92 -4.29
CA PHE A 146 0.98 4.06 -4.92
C PHE A 146 1.48 5.09 -3.89
N ILE A 147 0.73 5.36 -2.83
CA ILE A 147 1.22 6.25 -1.75
C ILE A 147 2.39 5.62 -0.99
N CYS A 148 2.35 4.31 -0.74
CA CYS A 148 3.46 3.59 -0.12
C CYS A 148 4.73 3.63 -0.99
N GLU A 149 4.58 3.60 -2.32
CA GLU A 149 5.70 3.63 -3.26
C GLU A 149 6.33 5.02 -3.39
N ILE A 150 5.49 6.06 -3.52
CA ILE A 150 5.95 7.41 -3.81
C ILE A 150 6.32 8.18 -2.56
N PHE A 151 5.59 8.00 -1.45
CA PHE A 151 5.77 8.75 -0.20
C PHE A 151 5.96 7.82 1.02
N PRO A 152 6.88 6.84 0.97
CA PRO A 152 7.09 5.89 2.07
C PRO A 152 7.46 6.60 3.39
N GLU A 153 8.09 7.77 3.32
CA GLU A 153 8.45 8.57 4.49
C GLU A 153 7.26 9.10 5.28
N LYS A 154 6.08 9.24 4.65
CA LYS A 154 4.85 9.69 5.32
C LYS A 154 4.20 8.57 6.14
N ILE A 155 4.43 7.31 5.79
CA ILE A 155 3.76 6.15 6.41
C ILE A 155 4.05 6.00 7.91
N PRO A 156 5.32 6.09 8.40
CA PRO A 156 5.60 6.05 9.84
C PRO A 156 4.99 7.21 10.62
N GLN A 157 4.64 8.30 9.94
CA GLN A 157 4.16 9.53 10.55
C GLN A 157 2.62 9.57 10.66
N LEU A 158 1.95 8.52 10.20
CA LEU A 158 0.50 8.41 10.26
C LEU A 158 0.02 8.22 11.72
N PRO A 159 -1.21 8.66 12.03
CA PRO A 159 -1.86 8.28 13.28
C PRO A 159 -1.92 6.75 13.43
N GLU A 160 -1.80 6.26 14.66
CA GLU A 160 -1.67 4.83 14.97
C GLU A 160 -2.80 3.97 14.36
N GLU A 161 -4.05 4.44 14.44
CA GLU A 161 -5.20 3.73 13.87
C GLU A 161 -5.11 3.61 12.35
N LEU A 162 -4.74 4.70 11.66
CA LEU A 162 -4.60 4.73 10.21
C LEU A 162 -3.42 3.85 9.76
N PHE A 163 -2.29 3.92 10.47
CA PHE A 163 -1.16 3.05 10.22
C PHE A 163 -1.54 1.57 10.33
N LYS A 164 -2.18 1.16 11.43
CA LYS A 164 -2.64 -0.23 11.64
C LYS A 164 -3.60 -0.66 10.53
N SER A 165 -4.51 0.23 10.16
CA SER A 165 -5.49 -0.04 9.12
C SER A 165 -4.84 -0.25 7.75
N LEU A 166 -3.83 0.57 7.40
CA LEU A 166 -3.08 0.41 6.16
C LEU A 166 -2.28 -0.90 6.14
N MET A 167 -1.57 -1.23 7.22
CA MET A 167 -0.82 -2.49 7.32
C MET A 167 -1.74 -3.70 7.19
N TYR A 168 -2.92 -3.65 7.83
CA TYR A 168 -3.93 -4.70 7.70
C TYR A 168 -4.45 -4.83 6.26
N SER A 169 -4.72 -3.71 5.57
CA SER A 169 -5.13 -3.74 4.17
C SER A 169 -4.08 -4.38 3.27
N LEU A 170 -2.79 -4.06 3.47
CA LEU A 170 -1.69 -4.70 2.72
C LEU A 170 -1.62 -6.20 2.98
N GLU A 171 -1.72 -6.63 4.24
CA GLU A 171 -1.78 -8.06 4.61
C GLU A 171 -2.95 -8.78 3.96
N LEU A 172 -4.14 -8.19 4.00
CA LEU A 172 -5.34 -8.74 3.39
C LEU A 172 -5.20 -8.81 1.85
N GLY A 173 -4.59 -7.79 1.24
CA GLY A 173 -4.37 -7.70 -0.20
C GLY A 173 -3.44 -8.80 -0.72
N MET A 174 -2.41 -9.14 0.05
CA MET A 174 -1.50 -10.24 -0.28
C MET A 174 -2.12 -11.62 -0.09
N THR A 175 -2.96 -11.81 0.92
CA THR A 175 -3.39 -13.15 1.34
C THR A 175 -4.75 -13.58 0.78
N SER A 176 -5.65 -12.63 0.50
CA SER A 176 -7.08 -12.92 0.30
C SER A 176 -7.68 -12.29 -0.95
N MET A 177 -6.96 -11.42 -1.65
CA MET A 177 -7.46 -10.69 -2.82
C MET A 177 -6.96 -11.29 -4.14
N SER A 178 -7.21 -10.60 -5.26
CA SER A 178 -6.80 -11.04 -6.59
C SER A 178 -5.27 -11.06 -6.76
N SER A 179 -4.78 -11.78 -7.77
CA SER A 179 -3.34 -11.81 -8.10
C SER A 179 -2.78 -10.41 -8.42
N GLU A 180 -3.56 -9.54 -9.07
CA GLU A 180 -3.17 -8.15 -9.36
C GLU A 180 -3.00 -7.35 -8.06
N VAL A 181 -3.96 -7.47 -7.14
CA VAL A 181 -3.89 -6.79 -5.83
C VAL A 181 -2.72 -7.31 -4.99
N SER A 182 -2.52 -8.62 -4.98
CA SER A 182 -1.38 -9.22 -4.28
C SER A 182 -0.06 -8.70 -4.81
N GLN A 183 0.08 -8.55 -6.14
CA GLN A 183 1.27 -7.98 -6.76
C GLN A 183 1.50 -6.52 -6.32
N LEU A 184 0.46 -5.67 -6.38
CA LEU A 184 0.55 -4.27 -5.93
C LEU A 184 1.00 -4.17 -4.46
N CYS A 185 0.43 -5.01 -3.59
CA CYS A 185 0.79 -5.01 -2.17
C CYS A 185 2.25 -5.43 -1.93
N LEU A 186 2.74 -6.41 -2.70
CA LEU A 186 4.13 -6.86 -2.64
C LEU A 186 5.10 -5.79 -3.15
N GLU A 187 4.77 -5.13 -4.26
CA GLU A 187 5.57 -4.04 -4.83
C GLU A 187 5.71 -2.87 -3.83
N ALA A 188 4.62 -2.54 -3.12
CA ALA A 188 4.62 -1.52 -2.07
C ALA A 188 5.50 -1.85 -0.85
N LEU A 189 5.83 -3.12 -0.57
CA LEU A 189 6.66 -3.47 0.58
C LEU A 189 8.13 -3.05 0.42
N SER A 190 8.65 -3.06 -0.81
CA SER A 190 10.06 -2.75 -1.05
C SER A 190 10.42 -1.30 -0.67
N PRO A 191 9.67 -0.27 -1.13
CA PRO A 191 9.90 1.12 -0.70
C PRO A 191 9.74 1.34 0.80
N LEU A 192 8.81 0.63 1.46
CA LEU A 192 8.62 0.70 2.90
C LEU A 192 9.81 0.11 3.67
N ALA A 193 10.34 -1.03 3.23
CA ALA A 193 11.53 -1.64 3.82
C ALA A 193 12.77 -0.77 3.61
N GLU A 194 12.92 -0.19 2.42
CA GLU A 194 14.01 0.77 2.13
C GLU A 194 13.91 2.02 3.02
N GLN A 195 12.71 2.52 3.29
CA GLN A 195 12.51 3.64 4.19
C GLN A 195 12.94 3.30 5.63
N CYS A 196 12.60 2.11 6.14
CA CYS A 196 13.11 1.64 7.43
C CYS A 196 14.64 1.57 7.46
N ALA A 197 15.26 1.07 6.38
CA ALA A 197 16.72 0.97 6.28
C ALA A 197 17.40 2.35 6.29
N LYS A 198 16.78 3.37 5.69
CA LYS A 198 17.29 4.76 5.69
C LYS A 198 17.23 5.40 7.07
N THR A 199 16.13 5.19 7.81
CA THR A 199 15.93 5.81 9.14
C THR A 199 16.77 5.14 10.23
N GLN A 200 17.16 3.88 10.07
CA GLN A 200 17.98 3.09 11.02
C GLN A 200 17.37 2.91 12.42
N GLU A 201 16.11 3.29 12.63
CA GLU A 201 15.38 3.10 13.88
C GLU A 201 14.70 1.73 13.91
N LYS A 202 15.15 0.88 14.85
CA LYS A 202 14.74 -0.53 14.95
C LYS A 202 13.48 -0.78 15.78
N ASP A 203 12.89 0.25 16.38
CA ASP A 203 11.71 0.13 17.24
C ASP A 203 10.50 0.92 16.70
N THR A 204 10.53 1.33 15.44
CA THR A 204 9.39 2.03 14.83
C THR A 204 8.25 1.05 14.53
N PRO A 205 6.98 1.52 14.54
CA PRO A 205 5.84 0.69 14.14
C PRO A 205 6.02 0.08 12.75
N LEU A 206 6.64 0.80 11.80
CA LEU A 206 6.93 0.30 10.46
C LEU A 206 7.99 -0.80 10.47
N PHE A 207 9.04 -0.68 11.30
CA PHE A 207 10.03 -1.75 11.44
C PHE A 207 9.40 -3.05 11.98
N ILE A 208 8.50 -2.95 12.95
CA ILE A 208 7.78 -4.10 13.49
C ILE A 208 6.82 -4.70 12.44
N ALA A 209 6.10 -3.86 11.69
CA ALA A 209 5.22 -4.32 10.62
C ALA A 209 5.98 -5.03 9.48
N THR A 210 7.13 -4.50 9.06
CA THR A 210 7.98 -5.15 8.04
C THR A 210 8.52 -6.50 8.51
N ARG A 211 8.79 -6.68 9.81
CA ARG A 211 9.14 -7.99 10.37
C ARG A 211 8.01 -9.01 10.22
N HIS A 212 6.77 -8.60 10.45
CA HIS A 212 5.59 -9.45 10.21
C HIS A 212 5.45 -9.80 8.73
N PHE A 213 5.61 -8.81 7.85
CA PHE A 213 5.56 -9.04 6.40
C PHE A 213 6.67 -9.96 5.89
N LEU A 214 7.87 -9.98 6.50
CA LEU A 214 8.91 -10.94 6.14
C LEU A 214 8.39 -12.38 6.27
N LYS A 215 7.77 -12.70 7.40
CA LYS A 215 7.20 -14.02 7.63
C LYS A 215 6.09 -14.33 6.63
N LEU A 216 5.19 -13.38 6.38
CA LEU A 216 4.09 -13.55 5.44
C LEU A 216 4.59 -13.81 4.03
N VAL A 217 5.54 -13.01 3.53
CA VAL A 217 6.11 -13.18 2.19
C VAL A 217 6.91 -14.48 2.07
N PHE A 218 7.64 -14.86 3.12
CA PHE A 218 8.32 -16.15 3.19
C PHE A 218 7.34 -17.32 3.11
N ASP A 219 6.29 -17.31 3.93
CA ASP A 219 5.26 -18.35 3.96
C ASP A 219 4.52 -18.41 2.62
N MET A 220 4.26 -17.26 1.99
CA MET A 220 3.73 -17.23 0.62
C MET A 220 4.70 -17.98 -0.29
N LEU A 221 5.92 -17.46 -0.52
CA LEU A 221 6.90 -17.98 -1.49
C LEU A 221 7.28 -19.46 -1.32
N VAL A 222 7.30 -19.94 -0.07
CA VAL A 222 7.82 -21.26 0.27
C VAL A 222 6.70 -22.30 0.39
N LEU A 223 5.50 -21.91 0.86
CA LEU A 223 4.42 -22.87 1.17
C LEU A 223 3.28 -22.86 0.15
N GLN A 224 3.14 -21.85 -0.70
CA GLN A 224 2.03 -21.76 -1.66
C GLN A 224 2.46 -22.18 -3.09
N LYS A 225 1.51 -22.70 -3.87
CA LYS A 225 1.72 -22.95 -5.30
C LYS A 225 1.62 -21.62 -6.06
N HIS A 226 2.73 -21.09 -6.55
CA HIS A 226 2.75 -19.76 -7.16
C HIS A 226 2.39 -19.72 -8.63
N ASN A 227 1.75 -18.61 -9.00
CA ASN A 227 1.78 -18.04 -10.33
C ASN A 227 3.16 -17.38 -10.56
N THR A 228 3.77 -17.57 -11.73
CA THR A 228 5.10 -17.03 -12.06
C THR A 228 5.18 -15.51 -11.95
N GLU A 229 4.07 -14.80 -12.21
CA GLU A 229 3.99 -13.34 -12.13
C GLU A 229 4.16 -12.81 -10.69
N ILE A 230 3.54 -13.45 -9.70
CA ILE A 230 3.66 -13.07 -8.28
C ILE A 230 5.09 -13.30 -7.78
N THR A 231 5.82 -14.24 -8.38
CA THR A 231 7.14 -14.68 -7.90
C THR A 231 8.19 -13.57 -7.98
N VAL A 232 8.13 -12.70 -8.99
CA VAL A 232 9.07 -11.59 -9.13
C VAL A 232 8.83 -10.53 -8.05
N ALA A 233 7.60 -9.98 -7.96
CA ALA A 233 7.25 -8.98 -6.95
C ALA A 233 7.47 -9.50 -5.52
N ALA A 234 7.07 -10.75 -5.25
CA ALA A 234 7.31 -11.39 -3.96
C ALA A 234 8.80 -11.58 -3.68
N GLY A 235 9.59 -11.94 -4.69
CA GLY A 235 11.03 -12.08 -4.56
C GLY A 235 11.73 -10.75 -4.26
N GLU A 236 11.29 -9.67 -4.88
CA GLU A 236 11.82 -8.33 -4.62
C GLU A 236 11.50 -7.86 -3.20
N ALA A 237 10.25 -8.06 -2.78
CA ALA A 237 9.81 -7.78 -1.41
C ALA A 237 10.57 -8.64 -0.39
N LEU A 238 10.71 -9.95 -0.65
CA LEU A 238 11.46 -10.86 0.22
C LEU A 238 12.90 -10.39 0.36
N TYR A 239 13.57 -10.07 -0.75
CA TYR A 239 14.97 -9.63 -0.71
C TYR A 239 15.17 -8.41 0.17
N THR A 240 14.36 -7.37 -0.02
CA THR A 240 14.46 -6.13 0.76
C THR A 240 14.17 -6.38 2.24
N LEU A 241 13.18 -7.22 2.55
CA LEU A 241 12.87 -7.62 3.93
C LEU A 241 13.98 -8.47 4.58
N VAL A 242 14.63 -9.35 3.82
CA VAL A 242 15.78 -10.16 4.28
C VAL A 242 16.98 -9.26 4.58
N CYS A 243 17.25 -8.26 3.73
CA CYS A 243 18.28 -7.26 3.99
C CYS A 243 18.04 -6.51 5.31
N LEU A 244 16.78 -6.21 5.63
CA LEU A 244 16.38 -5.48 6.83
C LEU A 244 16.39 -6.34 8.10
N HIS A 245 15.88 -7.57 8.03
CA HIS A 245 15.61 -8.47 9.16
C HIS A 245 16.36 -9.80 9.04
N GLN A 246 17.70 -9.74 9.01
CA GLN A 246 18.55 -10.91 8.76
C GLN A 246 18.46 -12.00 9.83
N ALA A 247 18.27 -11.62 11.10
CA ALA A 247 18.19 -12.57 12.20
C ALA A 247 16.89 -13.37 12.13
N GLU A 248 15.78 -12.67 11.91
CA GLU A 248 14.45 -13.23 11.76
C GLU A 248 14.34 -14.16 10.56
N TYR A 249 14.96 -13.79 9.43
CA TYR A 249 15.01 -14.67 8.27
C TYR A 249 15.72 -15.99 8.59
N LYS A 250 16.86 -15.95 9.30
CA LYS A 250 17.57 -17.16 9.73
C LYS A 250 16.71 -18.03 10.65
N GLU A 251 16.03 -17.42 11.62
CA GLU A 251 15.09 -18.13 12.50
C GLU A 251 13.96 -18.82 11.72
N LEU A 252 13.39 -18.17 10.69
CA LEU A 252 12.36 -18.75 9.84
C LEU A 252 12.88 -19.96 9.05
N VAL A 253 14.07 -19.85 8.45
CA VAL A 253 14.71 -20.95 7.72
C VAL A 253 15.02 -22.11 8.66
N GLU A 254 15.62 -21.85 9.82
CA GLU A 254 15.93 -22.88 10.82
C GLU A 254 14.68 -23.58 11.34
N SER A 255 13.60 -22.83 11.62
CA SER A 255 12.31 -23.38 12.05
C SER A 255 11.70 -24.28 10.98
N LEU A 256 11.78 -23.88 9.71
CA LEU A 256 11.26 -24.69 8.60
C LEU A 256 12.06 -25.99 8.42
N LEU A 257 13.39 -25.90 8.51
CA LEU A 257 14.28 -27.05 8.43
C LEU A 257 14.07 -28.01 9.60
N ALA A 258 13.88 -27.51 10.82
CA ALA A 258 13.59 -28.32 12.01
C ALA A 258 12.26 -29.07 11.92
N THR A 259 11.32 -28.60 11.09
CA THR A 259 10.03 -29.26 10.88
C THR A 259 10.13 -30.48 9.95
N GLN A 260 11.24 -30.63 9.21
CA GLN A 260 11.43 -31.71 8.25
C GLN A 260 11.82 -33.03 8.93
N ARG A 261 11.07 -34.09 8.65
CA ARG A 261 11.34 -35.45 9.19
C ARG A 261 12.26 -36.29 8.31
N ASP A 262 12.26 -36.02 7.00
CA ASP A 262 13.08 -36.74 6.03
C ASP A 262 14.45 -36.04 5.87
N ALA A 263 15.53 -36.78 6.12
CA ALA A 263 16.90 -36.28 6.01
C ALA A 263 17.26 -35.85 4.58
N VAL A 264 16.67 -36.45 3.55
CA VAL A 264 16.92 -36.10 2.14
C VAL A 264 16.25 -34.77 1.80
N ILE A 265 15.01 -34.58 2.26
CA ILE A 265 14.27 -33.31 2.09
C ILE A 265 14.97 -32.20 2.87
N TYR A 266 15.41 -32.49 4.11
CA TYR A 266 16.20 -31.57 4.92
C TYR A 266 17.46 -31.10 4.19
N GLN A 267 18.29 -32.01 3.69
CA GLN A 267 19.53 -31.65 2.98
C GLN A 267 19.24 -30.81 1.73
N ARG A 268 18.25 -31.19 0.93
CA ARG A 268 17.87 -30.45 -0.27
C ARG A 268 17.39 -29.04 0.04
N LEU A 269 16.57 -28.86 1.08
CA LEU A 269 16.10 -27.54 1.51
C LEU A 269 17.26 -26.71 2.07
N ALA A 270 18.12 -27.29 2.89
CA ALA A 270 19.29 -26.60 3.43
C ALA A 270 20.23 -26.10 2.30
N ASP A 271 20.51 -26.96 1.31
CA ASP A 271 21.31 -26.60 0.14
C ASP A 271 20.64 -25.50 -0.70
N ALA A 272 19.31 -25.56 -0.86
CA ALA A 272 18.55 -24.55 -1.59
C ALA A 272 18.59 -23.18 -0.89
N PHE A 273 18.36 -23.13 0.43
CA PHE A 273 18.46 -21.89 1.19
C PHE A 273 19.89 -21.32 1.23
N ASN A 274 20.90 -22.18 1.35
CA ASN A 274 22.29 -21.76 1.29
C ASN A 274 22.63 -21.12 -0.07
N LYS A 275 22.17 -21.72 -1.18
CA LYS A 275 22.34 -21.16 -2.52
C LYS A 275 21.60 -19.83 -2.69
N LEU A 276 20.38 -19.72 -2.16
CA LEU A 276 19.56 -18.52 -2.25
C LEU A 276 20.27 -17.29 -1.64
N THR A 277 20.97 -17.47 -0.51
CA THR A 277 21.69 -16.37 0.16
C THR A 277 23.16 -16.25 -0.23
N ALA A 278 23.74 -17.21 -0.95
CA ALA A 278 25.17 -17.24 -1.27
C ALA A 278 25.64 -16.02 -2.07
N SER A 279 24.80 -15.52 -2.98
CA SER A 279 25.07 -14.34 -3.82
C SER A 279 24.93 -13.01 -3.07
N SER A 280 24.34 -13.03 -1.88
CA SER A 280 23.93 -11.85 -1.10
C SER A 280 24.43 -11.94 0.34
N THR A 281 25.67 -12.37 0.59
CA THR A 281 26.23 -12.43 1.96
C THR A 281 27.38 -11.42 2.16
N PRO A 282 27.25 -10.43 3.08
CA PRO A 282 26.04 -10.05 3.80
C PRO A 282 25.01 -9.38 2.86
N PRO A 283 23.69 -9.56 3.10
CA PRO A 283 22.68 -9.02 2.21
C PRO A 283 22.62 -7.51 2.39
N SER A 284 22.75 -6.79 1.29
CA SER A 284 22.70 -5.33 1.26
C SER A 284 21.68 -4.87 0.22
N MET A 285 21.13 -3.67 0.40
CA MET A 285 20.18 -3.06 -0.55
C MET A 285 20.88 -2.59 -1.84
N ASP A 286 21.66 -3.46 -2.48
CA ASP A 286 22.37 -3.24 -3.73
C ASP A 286 21.62 -3.88 -4.90
N ARG A 287 21.52 -3.14 -6.00
CA ARG A 287 20.76 -3.57 -7.19
C ARG A 287 21.34 -4.83 -7.82
N LYS A 288 22.67 -5.00 -7.82
CA LYS A 288 23.31 -6.19 -8.40
C LYS A 288 23.01 -7.42 -7.54
N GLN A 289 23.16 -7.30 -6.21
CA GLN A 289 22.81 -8.39 -5.30
C GLN A 289 21.32 -8.77 -5.39
N LYS A 290 20.41 -7.79 -5.53
CA LYS A 290 18.98 -8.04 -5.75
C LYS A 290 18.74 -8.87 -7.02
N VAL A 291 19.34 -8.50 -8.15
CA VAL A 291 19.20 -9.24 -9.42
C VAL A 291 19.74 -10.67 -9.30
N ASP A 292 20.88 -10.86 -8.65
CA ASP A 292 21.47 -12.18 -8.46
C ASP A 292 20.65 -13.05 -7.49
N PHE A 293 20.04 -12.45 -6.47
CA PHE A 293 19.08 -13.11 -5.57
C PHE A 293 17.82 -13.57 -6.32
N LEU A 294 17.21 -12.71 -7.14
CA LEU A 294 16.00 -13.05 -7.90
C LEU A 294 16.22 -14.25 -8.84
N LYS A 295 17.36 -14.29 -9.53
CA LYS A 295 17.74 -15.46 -10.35
C LYS A 295 17.87 -16.72 -9.51
N SER A 296 18.49 -16.61 -8.34
CA SER A 296 18.63 -17.73 -7.40
C SER A 296 17.27 -18.16 -6.82
N LEU A 297 16.32 -17.23 -6.67
CA LEU A 297 14.97 -17.50 -6.21
C LEU A 297 14.15 -18.27 -7.25
N GLU A 298 14.28 -17.95 -8.55
CA GLU A 298 13.64 -18.72 -9.62
C GLU A 298 14.08 -20.20 -9.60
N GLU A 299 15.38 -20.44 -9.44
CA GLU A 299 15.92 -21.79 -9.27
C GLU A 299 15.42 -22.44 -7.97
N PHE A 300 15.36 -21.67 -6.88
CA PHE A 300 14.86 -22.14 -5.59
C PHE A 300 13.40 -22.60 -5.68
N VAL A 301 12.50 -21.78 -6.24
CA VAL A 301 11.07 -22.09 -6.35
C VAL A 301 10.84 -23.33 -7.22
N SER A 302 11.59 -23.47 -8.32
CA SER A 302 11.53 -24.67 -9.17
C SER A 302 11.95 -25.95 -8.44
N ASN A 303 13.00 -25.87 -7.61
CA ASN A 303 13.53 -27.02 -6.87
C ASN A 303 12.73 -27.36 -5.59
N VAL A 304 12.20 -26.35 -4.90
CA VAL A 304 11.59 -26.46 -3.57
C VAL A 304 10.06 -26.58 -3.63
N GLY A 305 9.41 -25.96 -4.63
CA GLY A 305 7.96 -26.04 -4.79
C GLY A 305 7.45 -27.48 -4.92
N GLY A 306 8.25 -28.37 -5.52
CA GLY A 306 7.96 -29.80 -5.60
C GLY A 306 8.24 -30.60 -4.32
N LEU A 307 9.06 -30.09 -3.39
CA LEU A 307 9.42 -30.78 -2.15
C LEU A 307 8.42 -30.52 -1.02
N LEU A 308 7.84 -29.32 -0.96
CA LEU A 308 6.93 -28.90 0.11
C LEU A 308 5.44 -29.14 -0.22
N CYS A 309 5.11 -29.33 -1.50
CA CYS A 309 3.75 -29.68 -1.95
C CYS A 309 3.40 -31.17 -1.81
N VAL A 310 4.34 -32.01 -1.37
CA VAL A 310 4.11 -33.44 -1.12
C VAL A 310 3.74 -33.61 0.35
N LYS A 311 2.45 -33.48 0.65
CA LYS A 311 1.83 -34.05 1.84
C LYS A 311 1.01 -35.26 1.43
#